data_AF-A0A8S3ISE6-F1
#
_entry.id   AF-A0A8S3ISE6-F1
#
_cell.length_a   1.000
_cell.length_b   1.000
_cell.length_c   1.000
_cell.angle_alpha   90.00
_cell.angle_beta   90.00
_cell.angle_gamma   90.00
#
_symmetry.space_group_name_H-M   'P 1'
#
loop_
_entity.id
_entity.type
_entity.pdbx_description
1 polymer ?
#
loop_
_entity_poly.entity_id
_entity_poly.type
_entity_poly.pdbx_seq_one_letter_code
_entity_poly.pdbx_strand_id
1 'polypeptide(L)'
;TTTPAEYNRVILENAPARTAVVNALAKFGAASEELLPNILLLLHRTTLDQDDEVRDRATFYYQLLKHSDKALNSANIFNSMNVSLSALECLLHRYTMESTTKPFDGRSVPIQTFHVEQTRASMLTFIFFVFI
;
A
#
# COMPACT_ATOMS: atom_id res chain seq x y z
N THR A 1 -33.72 1.40 3.73
CA THR A 1 -33.19 2.72 4.12
C THR A 1 -32.01 2.49 5.04
N THR A 2 -30.81 2.38 4.48
CA THR A 2 -29.58 2.21 5.26
C THR A 2 -29.10 3.58 5.70
N THR A 3 -28.85 3.74 6.99
CA THR A 3 -28.34 4.98 7.56
C THR A 3 -26.87 5.18 7.18
N PRO A 4 -26.33 6.41 7.15
CA PRO A 4 -24.92 6.66 6.85
C PRO A 4 -23.95 5.88 7.75
N ALA A 5 -24.35 5.62 9.01
CA ALA A 5 -23.59 4.82 9.96
C ALA A 5 -23.50 3.33 9.58
N GLU A 6 -24.58 2.75 9.03
CA GLU A 6 -24.56 1.37 8.52
C GLU A 6 -23.72 1.23 7.26
N TYR A 7 -23.71 2.26 6.40
CA TYR A 7 -22.94 2.25 5.16
C TYR A 7 -21.42 2.22 5.43
N ASN A 8 -20.93 3.01 6.38
CA ASN A 8 -19.52 2.99 6.78
C ASN A 8 -19.10 1.65 7.40
N ARG A 9 -20.01 1.02 8.15
CA ARG A 9 -19.76 -0.29 8.77
C ARG A 9 -19.57 -1.37 7.70
N VAL A 10 -20.44 -1.40 6.70
CA VAL A 10 -20.41 -2.39 5.60
C VAL A 10 -19.17 -2.22 4.71
N ILE A 11 -18.72 -0.99 4.44
CA ILE A 11 -17.51 -0.80 3.61
C ILE A 11 -16.26 -1.25 4.36
N LEU A 12 -16.17 -1.01 5.68
CA LEU A 12 -15.02 -1.43 6.50
C LEU A 12 -15.00 -2.95 6.76
N GLU A 13 -16.10 -3.66 6.53
CA GLU A 13 -16.13 -5.14 6.58
C GLU A 13 -15.39 -5.78 5.40
N ASN A 14 -15.13 -5.04 4.31
CA ASN A 14 -14.45 -5.60 3.14
C ASN A 14 -12.91 -5.45 3.25
N ALA A 15 -12.18 -6.56 3.03
CA ALA A 15 -10.72 -6.61 3.15
C ALA A 15 -9.98 -5.56 2.27
N PRO A 16 -10.34 -5.31 0.99
CA PRO A 16 -9.69 -4.30 0.17
C PRO A 16 -9.86 -2.88 0.69
N ALA A 17 -11.00 -2.56 1.31
CA ALA A 17 -11.22 -1.26 1.93
C ALA A 17 -10.32 -1.08 3.16
N ARG A 18 -10.18 -2.11 4.01
CA ARG A 18 -9.25 -2.11 5.14
C ARG A 18 -7.79 -2.02 4.68
N THR A 19 -7.42 -2.71 3.61
CA THR A 19 -6.11 -2.59 2.97
C THR A 19 -5.84 -1.14 2.52
N ALA A 20 -6.83 -0.47 1.92
CA ALA A 20 -6.69 0.93 1.52
C ALA A 20 -6.49 1.86 2.73
N VAL A 21 -7.17 1.61 3.85
CA VAL A 21 -6.99 2.34 5.11
C VAL A 21 -5.57 2.13 5.66
N VAL A 22 -5.08 0.90 5.72
CA VAL A 22 -3.71 0.58 6.16
C VAL A 22 -2.67 1.35 5.33
N ASN A 23 -2.87 1.43 4.01
CA ASN A 23 -1.99 2.19 3.12
C ASN A 23 -2.04 3.71 3.39
N ALA A 24 -3.23 4.24 3.65
CA ALA A 24 -3.40 5.66 3.98
C ALA A 24 -2.73 6.00 5.32
N LEU A 25 -2.95 5.16 6.35
CA LEU A 25 -2.31 5.30 7.66
C LEU A 25 -0.78 5.30 7.52
N ALA A 26 -0.22 4.37 6.74
CA ALA A 26 1.22 4.32 6.51
C ALA A 26 1.77 5.60 5.88
N LYS A 27 1.06 6.17 4.89
CA LYS A 27 1.43 7.45 4.27
C LYS A 27 1.38 8.62 5.25
N PHE A 28 0.36 8.66 6.12
CA PHE A 28 0.28 9.69 7.16
C PHE A 28 1.39 9.56 8.20
N GLY A 29 1.71 8.35 8.64
CA GLY A 29 2.82 8.10 9.56
C GLY A 29 4.18 8.46 8.97
N ALA A 30 4.36 8.26 7.66
CA ALA A 30 5.58 8.65 6.96
C ALA A 30 5.71 10.17 6.75
N ALA A 31 4.58 10.87 6.60
CA ALA A 31 4.55 12.31 6.31
C ALA A 31 4.59 13.19 7.57
N SER A 32 4.09 12.70 8.71
CA SER A 32 4.00 13.47 9.96
C SER A 32 4.56 12.70 11.15
N GLU A 33 5.67 13.21 11.70
CA GLU A 33 6.28 12.66 12.92
C GLU A 33 5.39 12.85 14.16
N GLU A 34 4.57 13.90 14.19
CA GLU A 34 3.66 14.19 15.31
C GLU A 34 2.56 13.12 15.43
N LEU A 35 2.04 12.65 14.29
CA LEU A 35 1.00 11.63 14.25
C LEU A 35 1.55 10.21 14.32
N LEU A 36 2.86 10.03 14.11
CA LEU A 36 3.51 8.72 14.03
C LEU A 36 3.20 7.78 15.22
N PRO A 37 3.21 8.22 16.49
CA PRO A 37 2.88 7.33 17.62
C PRO A 37 1.44 6.80 17.55
N ASN A 38 0.49 7.64 17.13
CA ASN A 38 -0.91 7.25 16.98
C ASN A 38 -1.09 6.30 15.80
N ILE A 39 -0.42 6.57 14.67
CA ILE A 39 -0.45 5.71 13.50
C ILE A 39 0.15 4.33 13.79
N LEU A 40 1.28 4.27 14.52
CA LEU A 40 1.88 3.00 14.93
C LEU A 40 0.93 2.16 15.80
N LEU A 41 0.18 2.79 16.70
CA LEU A 41 -0.82 2.09 17.51
C LEU A 41 -1.96 1.53 16.64
N LEU A 42 -2.44 2.31 15.68
CA LEU A 42 -3.49 1.87 14.75
C LEU A 42 -2.99 0.70 13.87
N LEU A 43 -1.78 0.80 13.31
CA LEU A 43 -1.17 -0.25 12.51
C LEU A 43 -0.92 -1.53 13.31
N HIS A 44 -0.43 -1.42 14.54
CA HIS A 44 -0.27 -2.56 15.44
C HIS A 44 -1.60 -3.28 15.72
N ARG A 45 -2.71 -2.56 15.85
CA ARG A 45 -4.02 -3.20 16.01
C ARG A 45 -4.46 -3.94 14.76
N THR A 46 -4.16 -3.40 13.57
CA THR A 46 -4.49 -4.05 12.30
C THR A 46 -3.66 -5.30 12.00
N THR A 47 -2.59 -5.60 12.74
CA THR A 47 -1.88 -6.89 12.62
C THR A 47 -2.69 -8.07 13.18
N LEU A 48 -3.80 -7.78 13.87
CA LEU A 48 -4.74 -8.77 14.40
C LEU A 48 -6.01 -8.90 13.53
N ASP A 49 -6.00 -8.33 12.31
CA ASP A 49 -7.10 -8.46 11.36
C ASP A 49 -7.37 -9.93 11.00
N GLN A 50 -8.59 -10.26 10.59
CA GLN A 50 -8.92 -11.63 10.19
C GLN A 50 -8.42 -11.97 8.78
N ASP A 51 -8.15 -10.94 7.97
CA ASP A 51 -7.67 -11.09 6.61
C ASP A 51 -6.13 -11.05 6.56
N ASP A 52 -5.54 -12.05 5.91
CA ASP A 52 -4.09 -12.22 5.84
C ASP A 52 -3.41 -11.08 5.06
N GLU A 53 -4.03 -10.58 4.00
CA GLU A 53 -3.49 -9.47 3.20
C GLU A 53 -3.42 -8.19 4.04
N VAL A 54 -4.51 -7.89 4.77
CA VAL A 54 -4.56 -6.73 5.66
C VAL A 54 -3.49 -6.84 6.77
N ARG A 55 -3.36 -8.03 7.40
CA ARG A 55 -2.38 -8.29 8.46
C ARG A 55 -0.94 -8.13 7.99
N ASP A 56 -0.61 -8.68 6.82
CA ASP A 56 0.74 -8.65 6.27
C ASP A 56 1.15 -7.21 5.94
N ARG A 57 0.25 -6.46 5.31
CA ARG A 57 0.49 -5.03 5.01
C ARG A 57 0.63 -4.20 6.28
N ALA A 58 -0.22 -4.42 7.27
CA ALA A 58 -0.15 -3.72 8.56
C ALA A 58 1.18 -3.99 9.27
N THR A 59 1.61 -5.26 9.30
CA THR A 59 2.86 -5.68 9.91
C THR A 59 4.06 -5.06 9.20
N PHE A 60 4.06 -5.09 7.86
CA PHE A 60 5.10 -4.48 7.06
C PHE A 60 5.24 -2.98 7.35
N TYR A 61 4.15 -2.21 7.27
CA TYR A 61 4.21 -0.76 7.52
C TYR A 61 4.52 -0.41 8.98
N TYR A 62 4.03 -1.19 9.94
CA TYR A 62 4.37 -1.00 11.35
C TYR A 62 5.88 -1.12 11.57
N GLN A 63 6.51 -2.18 11.06
CA GLN A 63 7.96 -2.36 11.22
C GLN A 63 8.74 -1.27 10.48
N LEU A 64 8.34 -0.97 9.24
CA LEU A 64 9.00 0.05 8.42
C LEU A 64 8.99 1.42 9.11
N LEU A 65 7.83 1.87 9.60
CA LEU A 65 7.67 3.15 10.28
C LEU A 65 8.33 3.19 11.66
N LYS A 66 8.36 2.06 12.40
CA LYS A 66 8.98 1.96 13.72
C LYS A 66 10.50 2.17 13.68
N HIS A 67 11.14 1.79 12.58
CA HIS A 67 12.57 2.00 12.38
C HIS A 67 12.94 3.44 11.94
N SER A 68 11.95 4.31 11.67
CA SER A 68 12.08 5.76 11.44
C SER A 68 13.11 6.18 10.37
N ASP A 69 13.45 5.31 9.41
CA ASP A 69 14.33 5.68 8.32
C ASP A 69 13.54 6.39 7.21
N LYS A 70 13.68 7.72 7.15
CA LYS A 70 13.00 8.58 6.15
C LYS A 70 13.34 8.20 4.71
N ALA A 71 14.55 7.70 4.44
CA ALA A 71 14.93 7.28 3.10
C ALA A 71 14.20 5.99 2.70
N LEU A 72 14.08 5.03 3.62
CA LEU A 72 13.33 3.80 3.38
C LEU A 72 11.81 4.03 3.31
N ASN A 73 11.28 4.94 4.13
CA ASN A 73 9.87 5.33 4.09
C ASN A 73 9.51 5.92 2.72
N SER A 74 10.36 6.81 2.19
CA SER A 74 10.08 7.41 0.88
C SER A 74 10.16 6.42 -0.28
N ALA A 75 11.10 5.48 -0.23
CA ALA A 75 11.24 4.44 -1.24
C ALA A 75 10.14 3.37 -1.20
N ASN A 76 9.56 3.05 -0.03
CA ASN A 76 8.64 1.91 0.11
C ASN A 76 7.17 2.32 0.35
N ILE A 77 6.90 3.51 0.89
CA ILE A 77 5.54 4.00 1.17
C ILE A 77 5.03 4.92 0.06
N PHE A 78 5.91 5.75 -0.51
CA PHE A 78 5.54 6.68 -1.59
C PHE A 78 5.86 6.13 -2.98
N ASN A 79 6.90 5.29 -3.11
CA ASN A 79 7.33 4.76 -4.39
C ASN A 79 6.94 3.28 -4.56
N SER A 80 5.68 3.04 -4.90
CA SER A 80 5.25 1.71 -5.35
C SER A 80 6.09 1.28 -6.57
N MET A 81 6.54 0.03 -6.62
CA MET A 81 7.16 -0.54 -7.83
C MET A 81 6.13 -0.53 -8.96
N ASN A 82 6.17 0.52 -9.78
CA ASN A 82 5.34 0.64 -10.97
C ASN A 82 5.96 -0.17 -12.11
N VAL A 83 6.25 -1.46 -11.93
CA VAL A 83 6.79 -2.30 -13.01
C VAL A 83 5.66 -2.91 -13.82
N SER A 84 5.79 -2.95 -15.14
CA SER A 84 4.84 -3.68 -15.98
C SER A 84 4.99 -5.18 -15.72
N LEU A 85 3.98 -5.81 -15.12
CA LEU A 85 4.01 -7.24 -14.80
C LEU A 85 4.24 -8.11 -16.05
N SER A 86 3.58 -7.78 -17.16
CA SER A 86 3.75 -8.49 -18.43
C SER A 86 5.17 -8.35 -18.99
N ALA A 87 5.79 -7.17 -18.83
CA ALA A 87 7.17 -6.98 -19.26
C ALA A 87 8.16 -7.70 -18.34
N LEU A 88 7.90 -7.72 -17.03
CA LEU A 88 8.67 -8.49 -16.06
C LEU A 88 8.65 -9.98 -16.39
N GLU A 89 7.47 -10.54 -16.67
CA GLU A 89 7.28 -11.94 -17.04
C GLU A 89 8.08 -12.31 -18.29
N CYS A 90 7.93 -11.53 -19.38
CA CYS A 90 8.68 -11.76 -20.61
C CYS A 90 10.20 -11.68 -20.41
N LEU A 91 10.67 -10.71 -19.60
CA LEU A 91 12.09 -10.53 -19.33
C LEU A 91 12.67 -11.66 -18.47
N LEU A 92 11.93 -12.14 -17.46
CA LEU A 92 12.33 -13.29 -16.64
C LEU A 92 12.31 -14.60 -17.42
N HIS A 93 11.28 -14.80 -18.26
CA HIS A 93 11.19 -15.97 -19.12
C HIS A 93 12.38 -16.03 -20.07
N ARG A 94 12.71 -14.92 -20.73
CA ARG A 94 13.88 -14.81 -21.61
C ARG A 94 15.19 -15.05 -20.85
N TYR A 95 15.33 -14.46 -19.66
CA TYR A 95 16.50 -14.67 -18.80
C TYR A 95 16.72 -16.14 -18.43
N THR A 96 15.64 -16.91 -18.21
CA THR A 96 15.72 -18.33 -17.86
C THR A 96 16.04 -19.22 -19.07
N MET A 97 15.66 -18.77 -20.27
CA MET A 97 15.94 -19.48 -21.53
C MET A 97 17.37 -19.24 -22.05
N GLU A 98 17.94 -18.06 -21.78
CA GLU A 98 19.30 -17.70 -22.18
C GLU A 98 20.30 -18.15 -21.11
N SER A 99 21.33 -18.93 -21.48
CA SER A 99 22.44 -19.27 -20.58
C SER A 99 23.30 -18.04 -20.29
N THR A 100 22.85 -17.21 -19.37
CA THR A 100 23.49 -15.95 -19.00
C THR A 100 24.23 -16.06 -17.67
N THR A 101 25.49 -15.62 -17.66
CA THR A 101 26.33 -15.62 -16.45
C THR A 101 26.07 -14.41 -15.53
N LYS A 102 25.33 -13.40 -16.04
CA LYS A 102 25.01 -12.17 -15.30
C LYS A 102 23.66 -12.33 -14.56
N PRO A 103 23.51 -11.80 -13.34
CA PRO A 103 22.24 -11.81 -12.62
C PRO A 103 21.19 -10.95 -13.32
N PHE A 104 19.91 -11.29 -13.15
CA PHE A 104 18.79 -10.51 -13.65
C PHE A 104 18.75 -9.11 -13.01
N ASP A 105 18.67 -8.06 -13.82
CA ASP A 105 18.54 -6.69 -13.35
C ASP A 105 17.07 -6.23 -13.39
N GLY A 106 16.44 -6.13 -12.22
CA GLY A 106 15.06 -5.66 -12.08
C GLY A 106 14.84 -4.22 -12.53
N ARG A 107 15.90 -3.40 -12.66
CA ARG A 107 15.79 -2.01 -13.16
C ARG A 107 15.58 -1.95 -14.67
N SER A 108 15.83 -3.04 -15.39
CA SER A 108 15.60 -3.12 -16.83
C SER A 108 14.12 -3.27 -17.21
N VAL A 109 13.26 -3.51 -16.21
CA VAL A 109 11.84 -3.76 -16.42
C VAL A 109 11.13 -2.42 -16.68
N PRO A 110 10.41 -2.29 -17.80
CA PRO A 110 9.66 -1.08 -18.13
C PRO A 110 8.66 -0.72 -17.03
N ILE A 111 8.61 0.58 -16.72
CA ILE A 111 7.65 1.12 -15.76
C ILE A 111 6.24 1.08 -16.40
N GLN A 112 5.25 0.59 -15.66
CA GLN A 112 3.85 0.60 -16.03
C GLN A 112 3.36 2.05 -16.10
N THR A 113 3.12 2.56 -17.31
CA THR A 113 2.48 3.85 -17.54
C THR A 113 1.00 3.71 -17.26
N PHE A 114 0.57 3.98 -16.02
CA PHE A 114 -0.86 4.13 -15.74
C PHE A 114 -1.33 5.42 -16.40
N HIS A 115 -2.17 5.33 -17.43
CA HIS A 115 -2.99 6.46 -17.82
C HIS A 115 -3.99 6.67 -16.68
N VAL A 116 -3.72 7.65 -15.82
CA VAL A 116 -4.63 7.99 -14.73
C VAL A 116 -5.88 8.57 -15.37
N GLU A 117 -6.87 7.72 -15.63
CA GLU A 117 -8.22 8.21 -15.79
C GLU A 117 -8.62 8.75 -14.42
N GLN A 118 -8.59 10.07 -14.33
CA GLN A 118 -8.81 10.79 -13.11
C GLN A 118 -10.29 10.68 -12.74
N THR A 119 -10.67 9.58 -12.07
CA THR A 119 -11.93 9.51 -11.33
C THR A 119 -11.79 10.45 -10.13
N ARG A 120 -12.02 11.75 -10.39
CA ARG A 120 -12.27 12.74 -9.34
C ARG A 120 -13.50 12.26 -8.57
N ALA A 121 -13.44 12.42 -7.25
CA ALA A 121 -14.52 12.16 -6.29
C ALA A 121 -14.65 10.71 -5.81
N SER A 122 -13.88 10.37 -4.77
CA SER A 122 -14.32 9.41 -3.73
C SER A 122 -13.29 9.26 -2.60
N MET A 123 -12.02 9.61 -2.82
CA MET A 123 -10.98 9.47 -1.78
C MET A 123 -11.09 10.51 -0.64
N LEU A 124 -11.45 11.77 -0.94
CA LEU A 124 -11.62 12.79 0.10
C LEU A 124 -12.85 12.52 0.97
N THR A 125 -13.94 12.03 0.39
CA THR A 125 -15.14 11.68 1.16
C THR A 125 -14.87 10.51 2.10
N PHE A 126 -14.05 9.54 1.69
CA PHE A 126 -13.68 8.39 2.52
C PHE A 126 -12.80 8.77 3.72
N ILE A 127 -11.84 9.69 3.53
CA ILE A 127 -11.01 10.18 4.65
C ILE A 127 -11.83 11.04 5.62
N PHE A 128 -12.75 11.87 5.10
CA PHE A 128 -13.61 12.72 5.95
C PHE A 128 -14.61 11.92 6.78
N PHE A 129 -15.04 10.74 6.30
CA PHE A 129 -15.98 9.87 7.01
C PHE A 129 -15.33 8.89 8.00
N VAL A 130 -14.01 8.69 7.92
CA VAL A 130 -13.27 7.78 8.82
C VAL A 130 -12.72 8.51 10.06
N PHE A 131 -12.62 9.84 10.03
CA PHE A 131 -11.98 10.65 11.09
C PHE A 131 -12.88 11.71 11.75
N ILE A 132 -14.16 11.81 11.40
CA ILE A 132 -15.21 12.58 12.12
C ILE A 132 -16.39 11.64 12.36
#